data_AF-K0JH95-F1
#
_entry.id   AF-K0JH95-F1
#
_cell.length_a   1.000
_cell.length_b   1.000
_cell.length_c   1.000
_cell.angle_alpha   90.00
_cell.angle_beta   90.00
_cell.angle_gamma   90.00
#
_symmetry.space_group_name_H-M   'P 1'
#
loop_
_entity.id
_entity.type
_entity.pdbx_description
1 polymer ?
#
loop_
_entity_poly.entity_id
_entity_poly.type
_entity_poly.pdbx_seq_one_letter_code
_entity_poly.pdbx_strand_id
1 'polypeptide(L)'
;MKVIPSDKIFKDRKEKVTDKLCADCNSLCCHDLVMEISKPKNEEELKTLKWYLYFKHSFIFIYQDTWYHMIRSECRYLDKKTYLCTNYENRHDICTKHSPPKCERYEEWYDVIFDDQYELEKYVYEKKIIKKKSSKTSKKISKKVK
;
A
#
# COMPACT_ATOMS: atom_id res chain seq x y z
N MET A 1 -1.45 -6.20 14.05
CA MET A 1 -0.29 -5.30 14.11
C MET A 1 -0.75 -3.98 13.53
N LYS A 2 -0.50 -2.88 14.25
CA LYS A 2 -0.91 -1.51 13.90
C LYS A 2 0.37 -0.73 13.66
N VAL A 3 0.76 -0.54 12.41
CA VAL A 3 1.62 0.59 12.01
C VAL A 3 1.25 0.97 10.59
N ILE A 4 0.24 1.82 10.41
CA ILE A 4 0.36 2.83 9.35
C ILE A 4 1.28 3.87 9.97
N PRO A 5 2.44 4.25 9.40
CA PRO A 5 3.13 5.45 9.82
C PRO A 5 2.23 6.66 9.50
N SER A 6 1.40 6.97 10.49
CA SER A 6 0.36 7.98 10.50
C SER A 6 0.44 8.78 11.82
N ASP A 7 1.51 8.65 12.59
CA ASP A 7 1.56 9.30 13.91
C ASP A 7 2.09 10.73 13.80
N LYS A 8 1.33 11.55 13.06
CA LYS A 8 1.17 13.01 13.19
C LYS A 8 0.22 13.64 12.15
N ILE A 9 -0.03 12.99 11.01
CA ILE A 9 -0.79 13.59 9.90
C ILE A 9 -2.32 13.53 10.11
N PHE A 10 -2.81 12.55 10.87
CA PHE A 10 -4.25 12.22 10.91
C PHE A 10 -4.97 12.56 12.23
N LYS A 11 -4.33 13.31 13.13
CA LYS A 11 -4.87 13.58 14.48
C LYS A 11 -6.01 14.61 14.54
N ASP A 12 -6.17 15.44 13.51
CA ASP A 12 -7.09 16.58 13.54
C ASP A 12 -8.15 16.53 12.40
N ARG A 13 -8.87 15.41 12.29
CA ARG A 13 -9.89 15.25 11.25
C ARG A 13 -11.24 15.85 11.68
N LYS A 14 -11.66 16.94 11.02
CA LYS A 14 -13.02 17.51 11.17
C LYS A 14 -14.07 16.72 10.40
N GLU A 15 -15.26 16.54 11.00
CA GLU A 15 -16.41 15.74 10.54
C GLU A 15 -17.22 16.32 9.36
N LYS A 16 -17.07 17.61 9.00
CA LYS A 16 -17.88 18.22 7.92
C LYS A 16 -17.00 18.98 6.94
N VAL A 17 -17.33 18.85 5.64
CA VAL A 17 -16.54 19.41 4.54
C VAL A 17 -17.40 20.27 3.61
N THR A 18 -16.82 21.41 3.23
CA THR A 18 -17.35 22.36 2.26
C THR A 18 -16.86 22.01 0.85
N ASP A 19 -17.32 22.70 -0.20
CA ASP A 19 -16.96 22.45 -1.62
C ASP A 19 -15.43 22.44 -1.92
N LYS A 20 -14.58 22.87 -0.97
CA LYS A 20 -13.11 22.78 -1.06
C LYS A 20 -12.56 21.57 -0.30
N LEU A 21 -12.97 20.37 -0.73
CA LEU A 21 -12.62 19.07 -0.12
C LEU A 21 -11.13 18.88 0.22
N CYS A 22 -10.22 19.36 -0.64
CA CYS A 22 -8.77 19.14 -0.50
C CYS A 22 -8.08 20.04 0.54
N ALA A 23 -8.49 21.30 0.67
CA ALA A 23 -7.89 22.25 1.60
C ALA A 23 -8.14 21.82 3.06
N ASP A 24 -9.35 21.31 3.33
CA ASP A 24 -9.77 20.88 4.66
C ASP A 24 -9.17 19.53 5.08
N CYS A 25 -8.52 18.78 4.17
CA CYS A 25 -7.96 17.46 4.44
C CYS A 25 -6.43 17.40 4.39
N ASN A 26 -5.73 18.52 4.20
CA ASN A 26 -4.27 18.55 3.98
C ASN A 26 -3.81 17.72 2.77
N SER A 27 -4.69 17.47 1.80
CA SER A 27 -4.37 16.73 0.57
C SER A 27 -3.76 15.34 0.79
N LEU A 28 -4.34 14.53 1.67
CA LEU A 28 -3.90 13.16 1.96
C LEU A 28 -3.61 12.34 0.68
N CYS A 29 -4.56 12.33 -0.26
CA CYS A 29 -4.45 11.57 -1.50
C CYS A 29 -3.36 12.07 -2.48
N CYS A 30 -2.86 13.30 -2.29
CA CYS A 30 -1.73 13.83 -3.07
C CYS A 30 -0.36 13.44 -2.48
N HIS A 31 -0.33 12.58 -1.46
CA HIS A 31 0.90 12.02 -0.89
C HIS A 31 1.09 10.54 -1.22
N ASP A 32 0.18 9.92 -1.97
CA ASP A 32 0.21 8.50 -2.25
C ASP A 32 0.19 8.26 -3.77
N LEU A 33 1.26 7.65 -4.28
CA LEU A 33 1.31 7.12 -5.64
C LEU A 33 0.84 5.67 -5.61
N VAL A 34 -0.34 5.42 -6.14
CA VAL A 34 -0.97 4.09 -6.14
C VAL A 34 -0.95 3.49 -7.54
N MET A 35 -0.50 2.25 -7.65
CA MET A 35 -0.46 1.48 -8.88
C MET A 35 -1.12 0.13 -8.65
N GLU A 36 -1.99 -0.28 -9.56
CA GLU A 36 -2.56 -1.64 -9.53
C GLU A 36 -1.47 -2.67 -9.84
N ILE A 37 -1.45 -3.76 -9.08
CA ILE A 37 -0.55 -4.90 -9.29
C ILE A 37 -1.33 -6.20 -9.28
N SER A 38 -0.75 -7.26 -9.84
CA SER A 38 -1.34 -8.60 -9.73
C SER A 38 -0.98 -9.27 -8.40
N LYS A 39 -1.91 -10.06 -7.85
CA LYS A 39 -1.58 -11.01 -6.78
C LYS A 39 -0.50 -11.99 -7.24
N PRO A 40 0.41 -12.43 -6.36
CA PRO A 40 1.54 -13.26 -6.77
C PRO A 40 1.04 -14.66 -7.14
N LYS A 41 1.46 -15.16 -8.30
CA LYS A 41 1.06 -16.49 -8.81
C LYS A 41 2.04 -17.59 -8.44
N ASN A 42 3.27 -17.23 -8.07
CA ASN A 42 4.34 -18.14 -7.73
C ASN A 42 5.35 -17.50 -6.76
N GLU A 43 6.29 -18.31 -6.27
CA GLU A 43 7.33 -17.91 -5.32
C GLU A 43 8.24 -16.77 -5.82
N GLU A 44 8.47 -16.67 -7.14
CA GLU A 44 9.30 -15.61 -7.71
C GLU A 44 8.58 -14.28 -7.69
N GLU A 45 7.31 -14.27 -8.09
CA GLU A 45 6.45 -13.08 -7.98
C GLU A 45 6.30 -12.64 -6.51
N LEU A 46 6.17 -13.59 -5.56
CA LEU A 46 6.14 -13.26 -4.14
C LEU A 46 7.45 -12.57 -3.70
N LYS A 47 8.61 -13.04 -4.15
CA LYS A 47 9.89 -12.38 -3.86
C LYS A 47 9.95 -10.97 -4.42
N THR A 48 9.41 -10.74 -5.62
CA THR A 48 9.33 -9.40 -6.22
C THR A 48 8.46 -8.47 -5.37
N LEU A 49 7.29 -8.94 -4.91
CA LEU A 49 6.43 -8.14 -4.03
C LEU A 49 7.09 -7.86 -2.68
N LYS A 50 7.81 -8.83 -2.10
CA LYS A 50 8.60 -8.62 -0.89
C LYS A 50 9.69 -7.57 -1.10
N TRP A 51 10.37 -7.59 -2.25
CA TRP A 51 11.38 -6.59 -2.60
C TRP A 51 10.77 -5.17 -2.69
N TYR A 52 9.54 -5.01 -3.19
CA TYR A 52 8.86 -3.72 -3.14
C TYR A 52 8.76 -3.17 -1.72
N LEU A 53 8.55 -4.03 -0.72
CA LEU A 53 8.44 -3.62 0.69
C LEU A 53 9.78 -3.35 1.38
N TYR A 54 10.92 -3.47 0.69
CA TYR A 54 12.23 -3.11 1.27
C TYR A 54 12.43 -1.60 1.40
N PHE A 55 11.60 -0.80 0.72
CA PHE A 55 11.71 0.65 0.72
C PHE A 55 10.85 1.27 1.81
N LYS A 56 11.47 2.12 2.64
CA LYS A 56 10.78 2.99 3.60
C LYS A 56 9.80 3.87 2.80
N HIS A 57 8.49 3.77 3.05
CA HIS A 57 7.38 4.39 2.28
C HIS A 57 6.76 3.55 1.16
N SER A 58 7.10 2.28 1.06
CA SER A 58 6.44 1.35 0.16
C SER A 58 5.46 0.47 0.92
N PHE A 59 4.27 0.29 0.36
CA PHE A 59 3.18 -0.45 0.96
C PHE A 59 2.47 -1.28 -0.11
N ILE A 60 1.99 -2.47 0.24
CA ILE A 60 1.10 -3.25 -0.61
C ILE A 60 -0.23 -3.38 0.11
N PHE A 61 -1.33 -3.06 -0.57
CA PHE A 61 -2.66 -3.20 0.01
C PHE A 61 -3.61 -3.93 -0.93
N ILE A 62 -4.69 -4.45 -0.37
CA ILE A 62 -5.74 -5.17 -1.07
C ILE A 62 -7.05 -4.44 -0.81
N TYR A 63 -7.80 -4.16 -1.87
CA TYR A 63 -9.14 -3.59 -1.80
C TYR A 63 -10.04 -4.28 -2.82
N GLN A 64 -11.15 -4.85 -2.38
CA GLN A 64 -12.12 -5.54 -3.22
C GLN A 64 -11.47 -6.62 -4.11
N ASP A 65 -10.63 -7.48 -3.50
CA ASP A 65 -9.82 -8.54 -4.16
C ASP A 65 -8.79 -8.03 -5.19
N THR A 66 -8.64 -6.72 -5.34
CA THR A 66 -7.63 -6.09 -6.21
C THR A 66 -6.42 -5.68 -5.39
N TRP A 67 -5.22 -5.91 -5.94
CA TRP A 67 -3.96 -5.63 -5.28
C TRP A 67 -3.35 -4.33 -5.79
N TYR A 68 -2.71 -3.60 -4.89
CA TYR A 68 -2.11 -2.32 -5.20
C TYR A 68 -0.75 -2.18 -4.53
N HIS A 69 0.17 -1.52 -5.24
CA HIS A 69 1.42 -1.01 -4.69
C HIS A 69 1.27 0.50 -4.47
N MET A 70 1.52 0.94 -3.25
CA MET A 70 1.48 2.34 -2.86
C MET A 70 2.89 2.79 -2.46
N ILE A 71 3.33 3.89 -3.05
CA ILE A 71 4.52 4.61 -2.62
C ILE A 71 4.06 5.93 -2.03
N ARG A 72 4.38 6.16 -0.76
CA ARG A 72 4.07 7.44 -0.10
C ARG A 72 5.13 8.47 -0.49
N SER A 73 4.72 9.42 -1.32
CA SER A 73 5.55 10.52 -1.83
C SER A 73 4.69 11.74 -2.16
N GLU A 74 5.19 12.92 -1.80
CA GLU A 74 4.50 14.20 -2.06
C GLU A 74 4.40 14.49 -3.56
N CYS A 75 3.18 14.75 -4.05
CA CYS A 75 2.97 15.18 -5.43
C CYS A 75 3.63 16.55 -5.67
N ARG A 76 4.41 16.65 -6.75
CA ARG A 76 5.13 17.88 -7.11
C ARG A 76 4.24 19.10 -7.40
N TYR A 77 2.94 18.89 -7.65
CA TYR A 77 1.97 19.95 -7.91
C TYR A 77 1.16 20.33 -6.66
N LEU A 78 1.51 19.82 -5.47
CA LEU A 78 0.83 20.18 -4.24
C LEU A 78 1.35 21.52 -3.68
N ASP A 79 0.46 22.50 -3.51
CA ASP A 79 0.78 23.73 -2.81
C ASP A 79 0.77 23.50 -1.29
N LYS A 80 1.91 23.79 -0.62
CA LYS A 80 2.09 23.51 0.81
C LYS A 80 1.35 24.46 1.75
N LYS A 81 0.89 25.61 1.25
CA LYS A 81 0.19 26.62 2.05
C LYS A 81 -1.32 26.41 2.00
N THR A 82 -1.83 26.07 0.82
CA THR A 82 -3.26 25.94 0.55
C THR A 82 -3.72 24.50 0.55
N TYR A 83 -2.80 23.53 0.43
CA TYR A 83 -3.09 22.12 0.21
C TYR A 83 -3.98 21.89 -1.03
N LEU A 84 -3.87 22.76 -2.03
CA LEU A 84 -4.54 22.62 -3.32
C LEU A 84 -3.51 22.23 -4.37
N CYS A 85 -3.92 21.44 -5.36
CA CYS A 85 -3.05 21.15 -6.48
C CYS A 85 -2.95 22.38 -7.40
N THR A 86 -1.74 22.74 -7.84
CA THR A 86 -1.47 23.91 -8.67
C THR A 86 -1.67 23.65 -10.17
N ASN A 87 -1.98 22.41 -10.55
CA ASN A 87 -2.09 21.96 -11.93
C ASN A 87 -3.47 21.36 -12.23
N TYR A 88 -4.55 22.05 -11.86
CA TYR A 88 -5.94 21.59 -12.10
C TYR A 88 -6.24 21.35 -13.59
N GLU A 89 -5.74 22.22 -14.46
CA GLU A 89 -6.02 22.20 -15.90
C GLU A 89 -5.46 20.95 -16.60
N ASN A 90 -4.31 20.43 -16.13
CA ASN A 90 -3.64 19.27 -16.71
C ASN A 90 -3.61 18.08 -15.74
N ARG A 91 -4.65 17.94 -14.90
CA ARG A 91 -4.77 16.78 -14.01
C ARG A 91 -4.90 15.51 -14.82
N HIS A 92 -4.17 14.49 -14.38
CA HIS A 92 -4.38 13.15 -14.88
C HIS A 92 -5.79 12.65 -14.52
N ASP A 93 -6.35 11.80 -15.36
CA ASP A 93 -7.70 11.23 -15.21
C ASP A 93 -7.99 10.67 -13.83
N ILE A 94 -7.03 9.99 -13.21
CA ILE A 94 -7.16 9.43 -11.85
C ILE A 94 -7.46 10.55 -10.84
N CYS A 95 -6.74 11.68 -10.91
CA CYS A 95 -6.95 12.83 -10.05
C CYS A 95 -8.26 13.56 -10.36
N THR A 96 -8.69 13.59 -11.62
CA THR A 96 -9.93 14.25 -12.07
C THR A 96 -11.17 13.44 -11.68
N LYS A 97 -11.11 12.12 -11.82
CA LYS A 97 -12.18 11.18 -11.46
C LYS A 97 -12.24 10.89 -9.96
N HIS A 98 -11.25 11.35 -9.20
CA HIS A 98 -11.22 11.19 -7.75
C HIS A 98 -12.32 12.03 -7.10
N SER A 99 -13.45 11.39 -6.80
CA SER A 99 -14.61 11.98 -6.12
C SER A 99 -15.01 11.01 -5.02
N PRO A 100 -14.54 11.18 -3.76
CA PRO A 100 -14.60 10.09 -2.79
C PRO A 100 -15.95 10.03 -2.05
N PRO A 101 -16.76 8.96 -2.23
CA PRO A 101 -17.75 8.55 -1.23
C PRO A 101 -17.11 7.80 -0.05
N LYS A 102 -15.90 7.24 -0.26
CA LYS A 102 -15.08 6.52 0.72
C LYS A 102 -13.67 7.09 0.70
N CYS A 103 -13.42 8.10 1.53
CA CYS A 103 -12.14 8.81 1.60
C CYS A 103 -11.32 8.25 2.76
N GLU A 104 -10.00 8.12 2.58
CA GLU A 104 -9.06 7.79 3.66
C GLU A 104 -9.11 8.74 4.85
N ARG A 105 -9.69 9.93 4.65
CA ARG A 105 -10.03 10.87 5.70
C ARG A 105 -11.06 10.31 6.68
N TYR A 106 -12.07 9.57 6.24
CA TYR A 106 -13.20 9.19 7.09
C TYR A 106 -13.13 7.74 7.56
N GLU A 107 -12.53 6.86 6.78
CA GLU A 107 -12.50 5.43 7.08
C GLU A 107 -11.23 4.75 6.55
N GLU A 108 -10.95 3.56 7.08
CA GLU A 108 -10.01 2.64 6.45
C GLU A 108 -10.62 2.16 5.12
N TRP A 109 -9.88 2.38 4.04
CA TRP A 109 -10.37 2.18 2.68
C TRP A 109 -9.77 0.93 2.02
N TYR A 110 -8.94 0.17 2.73
CA TYR A 110 -8.35 -1.08 2.29
C TYR A 110 -8.87 -2.24 3.15
N ASP A 111 -8.89 -3.45 2.59
CA ASP A 111 -9.21 -4.67 3.35
C ASP A 111 -8.00 -5.15 4.15
N VAL A 112 -6.80 -5.03 3.55
CA VAL A 112 -5.51 -5.43 4.13
C VAL A 112 -4.41 -4.51 3.61
N ILE A 113 -3.43 -4.17 4.44
CA ILE A 113 -2.22 -3.43 4.06
C ILE A 113 -0.99 -4.08 4.67
N PHE A 114 0.13 -4.01 3.96
CA PHE A 114 1.43 -4.53 4.36
C PHE A 114 2.48 -3.44 4.16
N ASP A 115 3.24 -3.15 5.22
CA ASP A 115 4.49 -2.39 5.17
C ASP A 115 5.72 -3.26 5.48
N ASP A 116 5.50 -4.53 5.83
CA ASP A 116 6.54 -5.52 6.12
C ASP A 116 6.42 -6.75 5.21
N GLN A 117 7.56 -7.16 4.64
CA GLN A 117 7.62 -8.30 3.73
C GLN A 117 7.24 -9.65 4.36
N TYR A 118 7.39 -9.83 5.67
CA TYR A 118 7.07 -11.08 6.35
C TYR A 118 5.58 -11.18 6.65
N GLU A 119 4.92 -10.06 6.94
CA GLU A 119 3.45 -10.00 7.03
C GLU A 119 2.78 -10.35 5.70
N LEU A 120 3.27 -9.78 4.59
CA LEU A 120 2.81 -10.12 3.25
C LEU A 120 2.97 -11.62 2.96
N GLU A 121 4.16 -12.16 3.22
CA GLU A 121 4.46 -13.57 2.99
C GLU A 121 3.53 -14.48 3.80
N LYS A 122 3.33 -14.16 5.09
CA LYS A 122 2.41 -14.88 5.96
C LYS A 122 0.99 -14.89 5.40
N TYR A 123 0.48 -13.73 4.98
CA TYR A 123 -0.85 -13.60 4.39
C TYR A 123 -1.02 -14.48 3.15
N VAL A 124 -0.04 -14.44 2.23
CA VAL A 124 -0.06 -15.20 0.98
C VAL A 124 -0.16 -16.70 1.22
N TYR A 125 0.57 -17.23 2.21
CA TYR A 125 0.50 -18.65 2.55
C TYR A 125 -0.76 -19.03 3.33
N GLU A 126 -1.20 -18.21 4.29
CA GLU A 126 -2.41 -18.48 5.09
C GLU A 126 -3.68 -18.47 4.22
N LYS A 127 -3.77 -17.54 3.28
CA LYS A 127 -4.86 -17.47 2.30
C LYS A 127 -4.71 -18.47 1.15
N LYS A 128 -3.67 -19.30 1.17
CA LYS A 128 -3.37 -20.31 0.13
C LYS A 128 -3.32 -19.73 -1.28
N ILE A 129 -2.86 -18.47 -1.41
CA ILE A 129 -2.66 -17.81 -2.70
C ILE A 129 -1.54 -18.53 -3.46
N ILE A 130 -0.48 -18.91 -2.75
CA ILE A 130 0.59 -19.78 -3.24
C ILE A 130 0.70 -21.00 -2.31
N LYS A 131 0.98 -22.18 -2.87
CA LYS A 131 1.27 -23.38 -2.10
C LYS A 131 2.70 -23.34 -1.57
N LYS A 132 2.88 -23.37 -0.25
CA LYS A 132 4.19 -23.46 0.39
C LYS A 132 4.92 -24.72 -0.11
N LYS A 133 6.11 -24.57 -0.70
CA LYS A 133 6.93 -25.73 -1.05
C LYS A 133 7.30 -26.48 0.23
N SER A 134 6.90 -27.76 0.32
CA SER A 134 7.34 -28.64 1.40
C SER A 134 8.87 -28.73 1.36
N SER A 135 9.55 -28.29 2.42
CA SER A 135 11.00 -28.45 2.55
C SER A 135 11.33 -29.94 2.54
N LYS A 136 11.86 -30.48 1.43
CA LYS A 136 12.47 -31.81 1.45
C LYS A 136 13.78 -31.70 2.24
N THR A 137 13.75 -32.14 3.49
CA THR A 137 14.94 -32.34 4.32
C THR A 137 15.91 -33.28 3.59
N SER A 138 17.01 -32.74 3.07
CA SER A 138 18.13 -33.53 2.59
C SER A 138 18.83 -34.18 3.79
N LYS A 139 18.43 -35.40 4.17
CA LYS A 139 19.21 -36.26 5.08
C LYS A 139 20.57 -36.54 4.41
N LYS A 140 21.62 -35.83 4.81
CA LYS A 140 23.02 -36.21 4.52
C LYS A 140 23.29 -37.55 5.24
N ILE A 141 23.41 -38.62 4.47
CA ILE A 141 23.86 -39.93 4.95
C ILE A 141 25.34 -39.82 5.30
N SER A 142 25.63 -39.96 6.59
CA SER A 142 26.98 -40.15 7.13
C SER A 142 27.57 -41.47 6.63
N LYS A 143 28.53 -41.44 5.71
CA LYS A 143 29.41 -42.60 5.45
C LYS A 143 30.59 -42.54 6.42
N LYS A 144 30.53 -43.44 7.42
CA LYS A 144 31.62 -43.89 8.29
C LYS A 144 32.84 -44.24 7.41
N VAL A 145 33.98 -43.61 7.66
CA VAL A 145 35.28 -44.11 7.19
C VAL A 145 35.88 -44.96 8.31
N LYS A 146 36.33 -46.14 7.91
CA LYS A 146 36.91 -47.22 8.72
C LYS A 146 38.37 -46.93 9.01
#